data_AF-A0A970DCC0-F1
#
_entry.id   AF-A0A970DCC0-F1
#
_cell.length_a   1.000
_cell.length_b   1.000
_cell.length_c   1.000
_cell.angle_alpha   90.00
_cell.angle_beta   90.00
_cell.angle_gamma   90.00
#
_symmetry.space_group_name_H-M   'P 1'
#
loop_
_entity.id
_entity.type
_entity.pdbx_description
1 polymer ?
#
loop_
_entity_poly.entity_id
_entity_poly.type
_entity_poly.pdbx_seq_one_letter_code
_entity_poly.pdbx_strand_id
1 'polypeptide(L)'
;MEHPDMHDVLQLYQMQIGPLSGAQREKLYQAYDEGMSPFVIGCAILRTSQEQKRRNLQGQPKRISFNYLWGIIQDWLLHGITTESAFRAYWQGQQGNSSHHAKGGKTGAVQSSRQVFGKDYQYTQRTSAVEGFFSFVDD
;
A
#
# COMPACT_ATOMS: atom_id res chain seq x y z
N MET A 1 -8.13 8.71 20.47
CA MET A 1 -7.82 8.39 19.06
C MET A 1 -9.14 8.40 18.34
N GLU A 2 -9.31 9.23 17.31
CA GLU A 2 -10.49 9.10 16.46
C GLU A 2 -10.42 7.74 15.78
N HIS A 3 -11.43 6.90 16.04
CA HIS A 3 -11.55 5.64 15.35
C HIS A 3 -12.06 5.93 13.94
N PRO A 4 -11.39 5.43 12.88
CA PRO A 4 -11.85 5.65 11.51
C PRO A 4 -13.27 5.10 11.37
N ASP A 5 -14.14 5.87 10.73
CA ASP A 5 -15.51 5.46 10.47
C ASP A 5 -15.60 4.68 9.14
N MET A 6 -16.66 3.90 8.98
CA MET A 6 -16.95 3.23 7.71
C MET A 6 -17.11 4.22 6.56
N HIS A 7 -17.52 5.47 6.83
CA HIS A 7 -17.56 6.51 5.81
C HIS A 7 -16.16 6.80 5.22
N ASP A 8 -15.14 6.89 6.08
CA ASP A 8 -13.75 7.14 5.68
C ASP A 8 -13.21 5.99 4.82
N VAL A 9 -13.58 4.75 5.14
CA VAL A 9 -13.20 3.55 4.39
C VAL A 9 -13.77 3.58 2.97
N LEU A 10 -15.03 3.98 2.82
CA LEU A 10 -15.67 4.10 1.50
C LEU A 10 -15.04 5.22 0.68
N GLN A 11 -14.74 6.36 1.31
CA GLN A 11 -14.05 7.46 0.66
C GLN A 11 -12.64 7.04 0.21
N LEU A 12 -11.90 6.32 1.06
CA LEU A 12 -10.58 5.78 0.75
C LEU A 12 -10.63 4.84 -0.46
N TYR A 13 -11.62 3.95 -0.53
CA TYR A 13 -11.79 3.07 -1.69
C TYR A 13 -12.00 3.88 -2.98
N GLN A 14 -12.87 4.89 -2.94
CA GLN A 14 -13.16 5.73 -4.11
C GLN A 14 -11.91 6.46 -4.60
N MET A 15 -11.09 6.97 -3.67
CA MET A 15 -9.85 7.66 -4.00
C MET A 15 -8.76 6.73 -4.57
N GLN A 16 -8.67 5.50 -4.08
CA GLN A 16 -7.55 4.61 -4.39
C GLN A 16 -7.81 3.64 -5.55
N ILE A 17 -9.04 3.14 -5.68
CA ILE A 17 -9.39 2.05 -6.60
C ILE A 17 -10.39 2.56 -7.66
N GLY A 18 -11.43 3.28 -7.24
CA GLY A 18 -12.43 3.85 -8.13
C GLY A 18 -13.87 3.72 -7.60
N PRO A 19 -14.90 3.91 -8.46
CA PRO A 19 -16.28 3.98 -8.01
C PRO A 19 -16.75 2.66 -7.40
N LEU A 20 -17.52 2.79 -6.32
CA LEU A 20 -18.10 1.68 -5.55
C LEU A 20 -19.56 1.46 -5.99
N SER A 21 -19.90 0.23 -6.36
CA SER A 21 -21.30 -0.18 -6.54
C SER A 21 -22.00 -0.32 -5.19
N GLY A 22 -23.34 -0.15 -5.15
CA GLY A 22 -24.15 -0.39 -3.96
C GLY A 22 -23.92 -1.77 -3.34
N ALA A 23 -23.87 -2.82 -4.17
CA ALA A 23 -23.62 -4.19 -3.70
C ALA A 23 -22.18 -4.38 -3.13
N GLN A 24 -21.20 -3.63 -3.64
CA GLN A 24 -19.83 -3.66 -3.11
C GLN A 24 -19.75 -2.94 -1.77
N ARG A 25 -20.51 -1.85 -1.62
CA ARG A 25 -20.64 -1.11 -0.36
C ARG A 25 -21.25 -1.99 0.72
N GLU A 26 -22.35 -2.66 0.42
CA GLU A 26 -23.00 -3.61 1.34
C GLU A 26 -22.06 -4.71 1.81
N LYS A 27 -21.21 -5.26 0.93
CA LYS A 27 -20.20 -6.24 1.32
C LYS A 27 -19.17 -5.67 2.31
N LEU A 28 -18.75 -4.41 2.16
CA LEU A 28 -17.83 -3.79 3.11
C LEU A 28 -18.51 -3.58 4.47
N TYR A 29 -19.79 -3.23 4.50
CA TYR A 29 -20.56 -3.20 5.75
C TYR A 29 -20.74 -4.59 6.34
N GLN A 30 -20.95 -5.62 5.53
CA GLN A 30 -21.02 -6.99 6.01
C GLN A 30 -19.73 -7.38 6.77
N ALA A 31 -18.55 -7.03 6.24
CA ALA A 31 -17.29 -7.29 6.94
C ALA A 31 -17.20 -6.55 8.29
N TYR A 32 -17.75 -5.34 8.36
CA TYR A 32 -17.86 -4.57 9.60
C TYR A 32 -18.82 -5.21 10.60
N ASP A 33 -19.99 -5.67 10.13
CA ASP A 33 -20.99 -6.37 10.94
C ASP A 33 -20.46 -7.73 11.46
N GLU A 34 -19.59 -8.38 10.70
CA GLU A 34 -18.83 -9.58 11.11
C GLU A 34 -17.74 -9.28 12.16
N GLY A 35 -17.57 -8.01 12.55
CA GLY A 35 -16.69 -7.57 13.63
C GLY A 35 -15.33 -7.06 13.16
N MET A 36 -15.11 -6.85 11.86
CA MET A 36 -13.88 -6.24 11.37
C MET A 36 -13.89 -4.72 11.57
N SER A 37 -12.83 -4.21 12.19
CA SER A 37 -12.65 -2.78 12.39
C SER A 37 -12.54 -2.03 11.06
N PRO A 38 -13.13 -0.83 10.91
CA PRO A 38 -12.99 0.00 9.71
C PRO A 38 -11.53 0.28 9.37
N PHE A 39 -10.67 0.39 10.39
CA PHE A 39 -9.23 0.51 10.21
C PHE A 39 -8.65 -0.65 9.39
N VAL A 40 -9.01 -1.88 9.74
CA VAL A 40 -8.51 -3.09 9.08
C VAL A 40 -9.06 -3.18 7.65
N ILE A 41 -10.35 -2.86 7.45
CA ILE A 41 -10.94 -2.79 6.11
C ILE A 41 -10.19 -1.75 5.24
N GLY A 42 -9.86 -0.58 5.82
CA GLY A 42 -9.04 0.44 5.19
C GLY A 42 -7.64 -0.08 4.79
N CYS A 43 -6.99 -0.85 5.67
CA CYS A 43 -5.71 -1.49 5.35
C CYS A 43 -5.82 -2.49 4.18
N ALA A 44 -6.93 -3.22 4.06
CA ALA A 44 -7.15 -4.14 2.94
C ALA A 44 -7.25 -3.38 1.60
N ILE A 45 -7.91 -2.21 1.60
CA ILE A 45 -7.99 -1.31 0.44
C ILE A 45 -6.60 -0.80 0.06
N LEU A 46 -5.81 -0.35 1.04
CA LEU A 46 -4.44 0.11 0.79
C LEU A 46 -3.56 -1.00 0.21
N ARG A 47 -3.67 -2.23 0.73
CA ARG A 47 -2.95 -3.39 0.19
C ARG A 47 -3.34 -3.68 -1.26
N THR A 48 -4.61 -3.53 -1.58
CA THR A 48 -5.14 -3.66 -2.95
C THR A 48 -4.55 -2.59 -3.88
N SER A 49 -4.53 -1.32 -3.46
CA SER A 49 -3.92 -0.22 -4.22
C SER A 49 -2.42 -0.42 -4.44
N GLN A 50 -1.70 -0.90 -3.42
CA GLN A 50 -0.27 -1.22 -3.55
C GLN A 50 -0.01 -2.31 -4.58
N GLU A 51 -0.82 -3.38 -4.58
CA GLU A 51 -0.71 -4.45 -5.56
C GLU A 51 -0.98 -3.94 -6.98
N GLN A 52 -1.94 -3.01 -7.14
CA GLN A 52 -2.22 -2.41 -8.45
C GLN A 52 -1.02 -1.60 -8.95
N LYS A 53 -0.42 -0.79 -8.08
CA LYS A 53 0.81 -0.04 -8.40
C LYS A 53 1.95 -0.99 -8.76
N ARG A 54 2.15 -2.07 -8.02
CA ARG A 54 3.18 -3.09 -8.28
C ARG A 54 3.01 -3.72 -9.66
N ARG A 55 1.78 -4.09 -10.04
CA ARG A 55 1.50 -4.68 -11.36
C ARG A 55 1.70 -3.69 -12.51
N ASN A 56 1.31 -2.43 -12.31
CA ASN A 56 1.56 -1.37 -13.28
C ASN A 56 3.07 -1.19 -13.53
N LEU A 57 3.89 -1.21 -12.47
CA LEU A 57 5.36 -1.14 -12.59
C LEU A 57 5.96 -2.36 -13.32
N GLN A 58 5.30 -3.52 -13.25
CA GLN A 58 5.70 -4.74 -13.97
C GLN A 58 5.19 -4.78 -15.42
N GLY A 59 4.62 -3.69 -15.94
CA GLY A 59 4.09 -3.61 -17.30
C GLY A 59 2.76 -4.35 -17.49
N GLN A 60 2.07 -4.71 -16.41
CA GLN A 60 0.75 -5.35 -16.46
C GLN A 60 -0.31 -4.42 -15.87
N PRO A 61 -0.79 -3.41 -16.63
CA PRO A 61 -1.76 -2.43 -16.14
C PRO A 61 -3.18 -3.01 -16.08
N LYS A 62 -3.38 -4.09 -15.31
CA LYS A 62 -4.68 -4.72 -15.12
C LYS A 62 -5.36 -4.11 -13.91
N ARG A 63 -6.57 -3.59 -14.10
CA ARG A 63 -7.43 -3.14 -12.99
C ARG A 63 -7.63 -4.29 -12.01
N ILE A 64 -7.42 -4.00 -10.73
CA ILE A 64 -7.71 -4.96 -9.68
C ILE A 64 -9.21 -4.94 -9.41
N SER A 65 -9.82 -6.12 -9.45
CA SER A 65 -11.25 -6.28 -9.22
C SER A 65 -11.55 -6.24 -7.72
N PHE A 66 -12.79 -5.86 -7.38
CA PHE A 66 -13.29 -5.92 -6.00
C PHE A 66 -13.15 -7.33 -5.39
N ASN A 67 -13.21 -8.39 -6.20
CA ASN A 67 -13.02 -9.76 -5.72
C ASN A 67 -11.63 -9.99 -5.11
N TYR A 68 -10.60 -9.28 -5.57
CA TYR A 68 -9.27 -9.36 -4.97
C TYR A 68 -9.25 -8.72 -3.57
N LEU A 69 -9.87 -7.54 -3.43
CA LEU A 69 -10.06 -6.91 -2.12
C LEU A 69 -10.85 -7.82 -1.18
N TRP A 70 -11.97 -8.37 -1.66
CA TRP A 70 -12.81 -9.26 -0.88
C TRP A 70 -12.06 -10.51 -0.43
N GLY A 71 -11.19 -11.08 -1.28
CA GLY A 71 -10.34 -12.20 -0.91
C GLY A 71 -9.37 -11.87 0.24
N ILE A 72 -8.80 -10.66 0.27
CA ILE A 72 -7.97 -10.20 1.39
C ILE A 72 -8.80 -10.08 2.67
N ILE A 73 -10.00 -9.51 2.57
CA ILE A 73 -10.89 -9.35 3.73
C ILE A 73 -11.28 -10.72 4.30
N GLN A 74 -11.66 -11.68 3.45
CA GLN A 74 -12.01 -13.04 3.88
C GLN A 74 -10.82 -13.78 4.52
N ASP A 75 -9.63 -13.65 3.95
CA ASP A 75 -8.40 -14.21 4.52
C ASP A 75 -8.14 -13.65 5.92
N TRP A 76 -8.29 -12.33 6.09
CA TRP A 76 -8.08 -11.68 7.38
C TRP A 76 -9.16 -12.03 8.40
N LEU A 77 -10.42 -12.16 7.98
CA LEU A 77 -11.50 -12.67 8.83
C LEU A 77 -11.20 -14.10 9.31
N LEU A 78 -10.76 -14.98 8.40
CA LEU A 78 -10.40 -16.37 8.72
C LEU A 78 -9.25 -16.45 9.73
N HIS A 79 -8.26 -15.55 9.59
CA HIS A 79 -7.12 -15.45 10.50
C HIS A 79 -7.40 -14.68 11.79
N GLY A 80 -8.63 -14.21 12.01
CA GLY A 80 -9.00 -13.44 13.20
C GLY A 80 -8.35 -12.05 13.28
N ILE A 81 -7.89 -11.52 12.15
CA ILE A 81 -7.28 -10.19 12.02
C ILE A 81 -8.42 -9.17 11.87
N THR A 82 -9.19 -8.96 12.93
CA THR A 82 -10.37 -8.08 12.91
C THR A 82 -10.14 -6.75 13.62
N THR A 83 -9.19 -6.70 14.56
CA THR A 83 -8.87 -5.50 15.34
C THR A 83 -7.59 -4.84 14.87
N GLU A 84 -7.43 -3.55 15.18
CA GLU A 84 -6.20 -2.80 14.89
C GLU A 84 -4.97 -3.45 15.54
N SER A 85 -5.07 -3.93 16.78
CA SER A 85 -3.97 -4.59 17.48
C SER A 85 -3.58 -5.91 16.81
N ALA A 86 -4.56 -6.74 16.44
CA ALA A 86 -4.32 -7.98 15.71
C ALA A 86 -3.67 -7.70 14.34
N PHE A 87 -4.14 -6.69 13.62
CA PHE A 87 -3.55 -6.28 12.35
C PHE A 87 -2.11 -5.80 12.50
N ARG A 88 -1.82 -4.96 13.49
CA ARG A 88 -0.45 -4.48 13.74
C ARG A 88 0.51 -5.63 14.07
N ALA A 89 0.08 -6.60 14.87
CA ALA A 89 0.86 -7.80 15.18
C ALA A 89 1.12 -8.64 13.92
N TYR A 90 0.08 -8.90 13.13
CA TYR A 90 0.20 -9.60 11.84
C TYR A 90 1.18 -8.88 10.89
N TRP A 91 1.03 -7.57 10.75
CA TRP A 91 1.83 -6.76 9.84
C TRP A 91 3.31 -6.71 10.25
N GLN A 92 3.61 -6.61 11.55
CA GLN A 92 4.97 -6.69 12.07
C GLN A 92 5.59 -8.08 11.82
N GLY A 93 4.82 -9.16 12.03
CA GLY A 93 5.26 -10.53 11.71
C GLY A 93 5.54 -10.73 10.22
N GLN A 94 4.72 -10.12 9.35
CA GLN A 94 4.92 -10.17 7.91
C GLN A 94 6.20 -9.43 7.48
N GLN A 95 6.48 -8.25 8.02
CA GLN A 95 7.73 -7.52 7.77
C GLN A 95 8.97 -8.26 8.30
N GLY A 96 8.85 -8.90 9.48
CA GLY A 96 9.91 -9.72 10.06
C GLY A 96 10.24 -10.97 9.23
N ASN A 97 9.27 -11.54 8.53
CA ASN A 97 9.52 -12.65 7.60
C ASN A 97 9.98 -12.18 6.21
N SER A 98 9.61 -10.99 5.76
CA SER A 98 10.14 -10.41 4.51
C SER A 98 11.62 -10.02 4.61
N SER A 99 12.15 -9.73 5.80
CA SER A 99 13.61 -9.58 6.01
C SER A 99 14.34 -10.94 6.02
N HIS A 100 13.62 -12.05 6.20
CA HIS A 100 14.17 -13.41 6.07
C HIS A 100 14.00 -14.03 4.69
N HIS A 101 12.98 -13.64 3.91
CA HIS A 101 12.78 -14.10 2.53
C HIS A 101 13.56 -13.32 1.46
N ALA A 102 14.27 -12.25 1.81
CA ALA A 102 15.28 -11.61 0.95
C ALA A 102 16.64 -12.37 0.98
N LYS A 103 16.65 -13.68 1.26
CA LYS A 103 17.85 -14.54 1.21
C LYS A 103 17.63 -15.69 0.23
N GLY A 104 17.65 -15.36 -1.05
CA GLY A 104 17.53 -16.35 -2.13
C GLY A 104 18.05 -15.88 -3.50
N GLY A 105 18.86 -14.82 -3.55
CA GLY A 105 19.52 -14.37 -4.77
C GLY A 105 20.70 -13.47 -4.38
N LYS A 106 21.92 -13.95 -4.60
CA LYS A 106 23.16 -13.23 -4.30
C LYS A 106 23.18 -11.88 -5.04
N THR A 107 23.04 -10.77 -4.31
CA THR A 107 23.88 -9.56 -4.48
C THR A 107 23.68 -8.63 -3.29
N GLY A 108 24.78 -8.31 -2.60
CA GLY A 108 24.95 -7.08 -1.80
C GLY A 108 24.25 -7.03 -0.45
N ALA A 109 24.97 -7.35 0.62
CA ALA A 109 24.61 -6.97 1.97
C ALA A 109 24.46 -5.43 2.08
N VAL A 110 23.25 -4.95 2.36
CA VAL A 110 23.06 -3.58 2.87
C VAL A 110 22.80 -3.71 4.36
N GLN A 111 23.87 -3.48 5.12
CA GLN A 111 23.84 -3.32 6.55
C GLN A 111 22.88 -2.20 6.93
N SER A 112 22.13 -2.43 8.01
CA SER A 112 21.44 -1.42 8.77
C SER A 112 22.32 -0.20 9.01
N SER A 113 21.82 0.99 8.69
CA SER A 113 22.42 2.24 9.15
C SER A 113 21.33 3.25 9.49
N ARG A 114 21.07 3.34 10.81
CA ARG A 114 20.92 4.58 11.59
C ARG A 114 19.94 5.64 11.08
N GLN A 115 18.90 5.90 11.88
CA GLN A 115 18.17 7.18 11.86
C GLN A 115 19.18 8.34 11.97
N VAL A 116 19.28 9.15 10.92
CA VAL A 116 20.03 10.42 10.96
C VAL A 116 19.02 11.53 11.23
N PHE A 117 18.86 11.87 12.51
CA PHE A 117 18.34 13.17 12.91
C PHE A 117 19.46 14.20 12.77
N GLY A 118 19.19 15.28 12.03
CA GLY A 118 19.84 16.58 12.23
C GLY A 118 21.16 16.82 11.49
N LYS A 119 21.09 17.85 10.62
CA LYS A 119 22.19 18.68 10.11
C LYS A 119 23.11 18.02 9.07
N ASP A 120 22.83 18.32 7.80
CA ASP A 120 23.76 18.89 6.81
C ASP A 120 23.21 18.70 5.38
N TYR A 121 22.10 19.37 5.05
CA TYR A 121 21.70 19.55 3.66
C TYR A 121 22.49 20.71 3.06
N GLN A 122 23.75 20.48 2.75
CA GLN A 122 24.47 21.39 1.88
C GLN A 122 24.04 21.06 0.45
N TYR A 123 23.16 21.90 -0.11
CA TYR A 123 22.80 21.84 -1.53
C TYR A 123 24.09 22.02 -2.34
N THR A 124 24.62 20.94 -2.91
CA THR A 124 25.56 21.07 -4.02
C THR A 124 24.79 21.65 -5.18
N GLN A 125 25.11 22.91 -5.52
CA GLN A 125 24.62 23.56 -6.74
C GLN A 125 24.88 22.62 -7.92
N ARG A 126 23.81 22.21 -8.61
CA ARG A 126 23.95 21.52 -9.89
C ARG A 126 24.62 22.48 -10.85
N THR A 127 25.82 22.13 -11.27
CA THR A 127 26.55 22.79 -12.35
C THR A 127 25.63 22.86 -13.57
N SER A 128 25.59 24.04 -14.17
CA SER A 128 24.80 24.45 -15.33
C SER A 128 24.66 23.36 -16.40
N ALA A 129 23.42 23.18 -16.86
CA ALA A 129 23.06 22.30 -17.96
C ALA A 129 23.95 22.53 -19.17
N VAL A 130 24.54 21.46 -19.68
CA VAL A 130 25.21 21.44 -20.98
C VAL A 130 24.13 21.70 -22.04
N GLU A 131 24.26 22.83 -22.74
CA GLU A 131 23.50 23.12 -23.96
C GLU A 131 23.68 21.97 -24.97
N GLY A 132 22.58 21.44 -25.51
CA GLY A 132 22.62 20.60 -26.71
C GLY A 132 21.99 19.21 -26.65
N PHE A 133 21.09 18.89 -25.71
CA PHE A 133 20.45 17.56 -25.65
C PHE A 133 18.96 17.50 -26.08
N PHE A 134 18.42 18.55 -26.67
CA PHE A 134 17.09 18.51 -27.31
C PHE A 134 17.15 19.16 -28.70
N SER A 135 17.40 18.37 -29.74
CA SER A 135 17.42 18.83 -31.14
C SER A 135 16.20 18.33 -31.92
N PHE A 136 14.98 18.47 -31.38
CA PHE A 136 13.76 18.09 -32.11
C PHE A 136 12.51 18.92 -31.77
N VAL A 137 12.67 20.17 -31.32
CA VAL A 137 11.56 21.13 -31.26
C VAL A 137 12.03 22.46 -31.84
N ASP A 138 12.14 22.50 -33.16
CA ASP A 138 11.92 23.68 -34.01
C ASP A 138 11.97 23.23 -35.48
N ASP A 139 10.80 22.93 -36.05
CA ASP A 139 10.38 23.32 -37.39
C ASP A 139 8.84 23.40 -37.43
#